data_AF-A0A357EDB9-F1
#
_entry.id   AF-A0A357EDB9-F1
#
_cell.length_a   1.000
_cell.length_b   1.000
_cell.length_c   1.000
_cell.angle_alpha   90.00
_cell.angle_beta   90.00
_cell.angle_gamma   90.00
#
_symmetry.space_group_name_H-M   'P 1'
#
loop_
_entity.id
_entity.type
_entity.pdbx_description
1 polymer ?
#
loop_
_entity_poly.entity_id
_entity_poly.type
_entity_poly.pdbx_seq_one_letter_code
_entity_poly.pdbx_strand_id
1 'polypeptide(L)'
;MSIPKSGSQAEIVRLTKAAGEASEQGRWDEVIQCYSERGLLLASLAESTLPADELLCMDDKLRDRIHTAQALLEHLLVEAQMTKRQVQELRQRLAVHPSGPEAVSIDA
;
A
#
# COMPACT_ATOMS: atom_id res chain seq x y z
N MET A 1 25.33 2.62 -23.36
CA MET A 1 25.27 1.39 -24.18
C MET A 1 23.80 1.12 -24.49
N SER A 2 23.42 1.06 -25.77
CA SER A 2 22.02 0.81 -26.15
C SER A 2 21.70 -0.67 -25.99
N ILE A 3 20.65 -0.99 -25.23
CA ILE A 3 20.15 -2.36 -25.09
C ILE A 3 19.57 -2.78 -26.46
N PRO A 4 19.96 -3.95 -27.01
CA PRO A 4 19.37 -4.43 -28.25
C PRO A 4 17.86 -4.65 -28.07
N LYS A 5 17.05 -4.39 -29.10
CA LYS A 5 15.57 -4.46 -29.05
C LYS A 5 15.02 -5.76 -28.43
N SER A 6 15.66 -6.91 -28.73
CA SER A 6 15.32 -8.21 -28.15
C SER A 6 15.59 -8.26 -26.63
N GLY A 7 16.65 -7.60 -26.16
CA GLY A 7 16.94 -7.42 -24.74
C GLY A 7 15.90 -6.54 -24.04
N SER A 8 15.46 -5.45 -24.67
CA SER A 8 14.42 -4.58 -24.09
C SER A 8 13.08 -5.30 -23.94
N GLN A 9 12.70 -6.17 -24.88
CA GLN A 9 11.46 -6.95 -24.76
C GLN A 9 11.52 -7.99 -23.65
N ALA A 10 12.62 -8.75 -23.56
CA ALA A 10 12.82 -9.72 -22.50
C ALA A 10 12.81 -9.02 -21.12
N GLU A 11 13.38 -7.83 -21.05
CA GLU A 11 13.43 -7.03 -19.83
C GLU A 11 12.05 -6.53 -19.41
N ILE A 12 11.19 -6.11 -20.34
CA ILE A 12 9.79 -5.76 -20.04
C ILE A 12 9.05 -6.94 -19.39
N VAL A 13 9.20 -8.15 -19.94
CA VAL A 13 8.58 -9.36 -19.38
C VAL A 13 9.14 -9.65 -17.99
N ARG A 14 10.46 -9.52 -17.81
CA ARG A 14 11.13 -9.72 -16.51
C ARG A 14 10.61 -8.73 -15.46
N LEU A 15 10.49 -7.45 -15.81
CA LEU A 15 9.98 -6.40 -14.92
C LEU A 15 8.52 -6.63 -14.53
N THR A 16 7.66 -7.06 -15.47
CA THR A 16 6.27 -7.42 -15.15
C THR A 16 6.19 -8.61 -14.19
N LYS A 17 7.05 -9.63 -14.35
CA LYS A 17 7.14 -10.78 -13.42
C LYS A 17 7.63 -10.36 -12.04
N ALA A 18 8.72 -9.58 -11.98
CA ALA A 18 9.28 -9.07 -10.74
C ALA A 18 8.27 -8.20 -9.97
N ALA A 19 7.51 -7.35 -10.67
CA ALA A 19 6.44 -6.57 -10.04
C ALA A 19 5.33 -7.47 -9.46
N GLY A 20 4.95 -8.52 -10.19
CA GLY A 20 4.01 -9.52 -9.70
C GLY A 20 4.48 -10.17 -8.39
N GLU A 21 5.72 -10.65 -8.36
CA GLU A 21 6.34 -11.28 -7.19
C GLU A 21 6.50 -10.31 -6.00
N ALA A 22 6.87 -9.06 -6.27
CA ALA A 22 6.98 -8.02 -5.25
C ALA A 22 5.61 -7.69 -4.65
N SER A 23 4.56 -7.64 -5.47
CA SER A 23 3.19 -7.38 -5.02
C SER A 23 2.65 -8.47 -4.09
N GLU A 24 2.99 -9.74 -4.35
CA GLU A 24 2.63 -10.87 -3.49
C GLU A 24 3.25 -10.77 -2.10
N GLN A 25 4.37 -10.07 -2.00
CA GLN A 25 5.13 -9.88 -0.77
C GLN A 25 4.89 -8.49 -0.14
N GLY A 26 3.96 -7.70 -0.69
CA GLY A 26 3.62 -6.36 -0.21
C GLY A 26 4.74 -5.32 -0.38
N ARG A 27 5.73 -5.59 -1.25
CA ARG A 27 6.86 -4.67 -1.51
C ARG A 27 6.49 -3.64 -2.58
N TRP A 28 5.65 -2.68 -2.19
CA TRP A 28 5.06 -1.71 -3.12
C TRP A 28 6.07 -0.76 -3.76
N ASP A 29 7.15 -0.40 -3.06
CA ASP A 29 8.22 0.43 -3.64
C ASP A 29 8.93 -0.28 -4.80
N GLU A 30 9.17 -1.59 -4.68
CA GLU A 30 9.73 -2.40 -5.76
C GLU A 30 8.76 -2.52 -6.96
N VAL A 31 7.45 -2.61 -6.69
CA VAL A 31 6.42 -2.58 -7.75
C VAL A 31 6.49 -1.26 -8.51
N ILE A 32 6.56 -0.13 -7.82
CA ILE A 32 6.68 1.20 -8.42
C ILE A 32 7.95 1.30 -9.26
N GLN A 33 9.07 0.83 -8.74
CA GLN A 33 10.35 0.82 -9.48
C GLN A 33 10.22 -0.01 -10.77
N CYS A 34 9.67 -1.22 -10.69
CA CYS A 34 9.50 -2.09 -11.85
C CYS A 34 8.65 -1.45 -12.94
N TYR A 35 7.53 -0.80 -12.59
CA TYR A 35 6.68 -0.11 -13.57
C TYR A 35 7.31 1.17 -14.12
N SER A 36 8.10 1.88 -13.31
CA SER A 36 8.85 3.05 -13.77
C SER A 36 9.86 2.65 -14.85
N GLU A 37 10.67 1.62 -14.58
CA GLU A 37 11.65 1.09 -15.53
C GLU A 37 10.97 0.50 -16.78
N ARG A 38 9.88 -0.26 -16.60
CA ARG A 38 9.12 -0.85 -17.71
C ARG A 38 8.52 0.24 -18.61
N GLY A 39 8.00 1.32 -18.03
CA GLY A 39 7.45 2.45 -18.76
C GLY A 39 8.48 3.12 -19.67
N LEU A 40 9.71 3.30 -19.18
CA LEU A 40 10.81 3.84 -19.99
C LEU A 40 11.15 2.92 -21.18
N LEU A 41 11.20 1.60 -20.96
CA LEU A 41 11.47 0.63 -22.03
C LEU A 41 10.35 0.62 -23.07
N LEU A 42 9.09 0.60 -22.63
CA LEU A 42 7.93 0.64 -23.53
C LEU A 42 7.90 1.91 -24.39
N ALA A 43 8.20 3.07 -23.81
CA ALA A 43 8.25 4.33 -24.54
C ALA A 43 9.34 4.36 -25.64
N SER A 44 10.39 3.55 -25.49
CA SER A 44 11.49 3.46 -26.47
C SER A 44 11.25 2.43 -27.58
N LEU A 45 10.18 1.63 -27.52
CA LEU A 45 9.89 0.57 -28.48
C LEU A 45 9.02 1.08 -29.63
N ALA A 46 9.58 1.13 -30.85
CA ALA A 46 8.86 1.53 -32.06
C ALA A 46 8.00 0.40 -32.66
N GLU A 47 8.44 -0.86 -32.55
CA GLU A 47 7.73 -2.06 -33.00
C GLU A 47 8.03 -3.18 -31.99
N SER A 48 6.98 -3.85 -31.50
CA SER A 48 7.11 -4.87 -30.46
C SER A 48 6.44 -6.17 -30.87
N THR A 49 7.09 -7.28 -30.56
CA THR A 49 6.55 -8.63 -30.59
C THR A 49 6.26 -9.12 -29.17
N LEU A 50 5.94 -8.19 -28.26
CA LEU A 50 5.66 -8.49 -26.87
C LEU A 50 4.42 -9.39 -26.77
N PRO A 51 4.38 -10.34 -25.83
CA PRO A 51 3.19 -11.13 -25.55
C PRO A 51 2.16 -10.25 -24.81
N ALA A 52 1.48 -9.37 -25.55
CA ALA A 52 0.63 -8.33 -24.99
C ALA A 52 -0.47 -8.89 -24.08
N ASP A 53 -1.14 -9.97 -24.49
CA ASP A 53 -2.21 -10.60 -23.70
C ASP A 53 -1.69 -11.17 -22.38
N GLU A 54 -0.51 -11.78 -22.37
CA GLU A 54 0.12 -12.29 -21.14
C GLU A 54 0.50 -11.14 -20.20
N LEU A 55 1.09 -10.08 -20.74
CA LEU A 55 1.46 -8.90 -19.97
C LEU A 55 0.23 -8.19 -19.38
N LEU A 56 -0.85 -8.06 -20.16
CA LEU A 56 -2.10 -7.48 -19.69
C LEU A 56 -2.74 -8.34 -18.59
N CYS A 57 -2.75 -9.67 -18.76
CA CYS A 57 -3.25 -10.58 -17.73
C CYS A 57 -2.48 -10.43 -16.40
N MET A 58 -1.16 -10.25 -16.47
CA MET A 58 -0.34 -10.00 -15.28
C MET A 58 -0.60 -8.62 -14.67
N ASP A 59 -0.72 -7.58 -15.50
CA ASP A 59 -1.03 -6.22 -15.07
C ASP A 59 -2.41 -6.16 -14.38
N ASP A 60 -3.40 -6.91 -14.87
CA ASP A 60 -4.73 -7.01 -14.27
C ASP A 60 -4.69 -7.69 -12.89
N LYS A 61 -3.96 -8.81 -12.75
CA LYS A 61 -3.75 -9.47 -11.45
C LYS A 61 -3.08 -8.55 -10.43
N LEU A 62 -2.11 -7.75 -10.89
CA LEU A 62 -1.48 -6.75 -10.03
C LEU A 62 -2.47 -5.67 -9.60
N ARG A 63 -3.29 -5.17 -10.55
CA ARG A 63 -4.31 -4.16 -10.26
C ARG A 63 -5.30 -4.65 -9.20
N ASP A 64 -5.75 -5.89 -9.30
CA ASP A 64 -6.64 -6.49 -8.30
C ASP A 64 -6.01 -6.54 -6.90
N ARG A 65 -4.71 -6.86 -6.83
CA ARG A 65 -3.96 -6.84 -5.56
C ARG A 65 -3.81 -5.44 -5.00
N ILE A 66 -3.56 -4.44 -5.83
CA ILE A 66 -3.49 -3.04 -5.41
C ILE A 66 -4.82 -2.59 -4.82
N HIS A 67 -5.94 -2.88 -5.49
CA HIS A 67 -7.27 -2.56 -4.97
C HIS A 67 -7.56 -3.26 -3.64
N THR A 68 -7.16 -4.54 -3.53
CA THR A 68 -7.30 -5.29 -2.28
C THR A 68 -6.49 -4.64 -1.15
N ALA A 69 -5.23 -4.27 -1.40
CA ALA A 69 -4.38 -3.61 -0.42
C ALA A 69 -4.94 -2.24 -0.02
N GLN A 70 -5.46 -1.45 -0.96
CA GLN A 70 -6.10 -0.17 -0.68
C GLN A 70 -7.32 -0.32 0.23
N ALA A 71 -8.21 -1.26 -0.06
CA ALA A 71 -9.38 -1.53 0.77
C ALA A 71 -9.01 -1.94 2.21
N LEU A 72 -7.97 -2.76 2.36
CA LEU A 72 -7.46 -3.15 3.68
C LEU A 72 -6.85 -1.97 4.43
N LEU A 73 -6.06 -1.12 3.76
CA LEU A 73 -5.48 0.07 4.37
C LEU A 73 -6.55 1.07 4.82
N GLU A 74 -7.59 1.28 4.01
CA GLU A 74 -8.73 2.12 4.37
C GLU A 74 -9.43 1.60 5.63
N HIS A 75 -9.69 0.28 5.68
CA HIS A 75 -10.29 -0.35 6.84
C HIS A 75 -9.43 -0.18 8.10
N LEU A 76 -8.13 -0.48 8.02
CA LEU A 76 -7.19 -0.33 9.13
C LEU A 76 -7.10 1.13 9.62
N LEU A 77 -7.17 2.09 8.70
CA LEU A 77 -7.14 3.50 9.05
C LEU A 77 -8.39 3.90 9.85
N VAL A 78 -9.56 3.40 9.46
CA VAL A 78 -10.82 3.62 10.21
C VAL A 78 -10.72 3.00 11.61
N GLU A 79 -10.24 1.76 11.72
CA GLU A 79 -10.06 1.10 13.02
C GLU A 79 -9.10 1.89 13.92
N ALA A 80 -7.95 2.29 13.40
CA ALA A 80 -6.97 3.07 14.15
C ALA A 80 -7.53 4.41 14.65
N GLN A 81 -8.35 5.08 13.83
CA GLN A 81 -9.04 6.31 14.23
C GLN A 81 -10.06 6.06 15.36
N MET A 82 -10.82 4.98 15.28
CA MET A 82 -11.77 4.59 16.32
C MET A 82 -11.07 4.28 17.64
N THR A 83 -10.00 3.48 17.61
CA THR A 83 -9.18 3.19 18.79
C THR A 83 -8.59 4.46 19.40
N LYS A 84 -8.08 5.37 18.57
CA LYS A 84 -7.57 6.66 19.03
C LYS A 84 -8.64 7.47 19.77
N ARG A 85 -9.85 7.55 19.24
CA ARG A 85 -10.98 8.25 19.89
C ARG A 85 -11.35 7.61 21.22
N GLN A 86 -11.50 6.30 21.27
CA GLN A 86 -11.82 5.56 22.50
C GLN A 86 -10.77 5.82 23.59
N VAL A 87 -9.48 5.78 23.25
CA VAL A 87 -8.40 6.08 24.20
C VAL A 87 -8.47 7.52 24.70
N GLN A 88 -8.80 8.48 23.82
CA GLN A 88 -8.98 9.88 24.20
C GLN A 88 -10.16 10.08 25.16
N GLU A 89 -11.30 9.45 24.89
CA GLU A 89 -12.49 9.49 25.75
C GLU A 89 -12.21 8.88 27.12
N LEU A 90 -11.53 7.74 27.19
CA LEU A 90 -11.13 7.12 28.45
C LEU A 90 -10.21 8.02 29.26
N ARG A 91 -9.22 8.66 28.62
CA ARG A 91 -8.33 9.62 29.28
C ARG A 91 -9.08 10.82 29.83
N GLN A 92 -10.04 11.36 29.09
CA GLN A 92 -10.87 12.47 29.56
C GLN A 92 -11.69 12.07 30.78
N ARG A 93 -12.33 10.90 30.76
CA ARG A 93 -13.11 10.39 31.90
C ARG A 93 -12.27 10.20 33.16
N LEU A 94 -11.06 9.67 33.01
CA LEU A 94 -10.13 9.47 34.13
C LEU A 94 -9.58 10.81 34.66
N ALA A 95 -9.33 11.79 33.79
CA ALA A 95 -8.89 13.12 34.18
C ALA A 95 -9.98 13.95 34.88
N VAL A 96 -11.26 13.66 34.61
CA VAL A 96 -12.42 14.35 35.21
C VAL A 96 -12.79 13.78 36.59
N HIS A 97 -12.23 12.65 37.03
CA HIS A 97 -12.36 12.21 38.43
C HIS A 97 -11.49 13.09 39.34
N PRO A 98 -12.06 14.03 40.12
CA PRO A 98 -11.30 14.83 41.05
C PRO A 98 -10.95 13.95 42.23
N SER A 99 -9.66 13.83 42.50
CA SER A 99 -9.17 13.51 43.83
C SER A 99 -9.67 14.59 44.78
N GLY A 100 -10.52 14.21 45.74
CA GLY A 100 -10.92 15.07 46.84
C GLY A 100 -11.90 14.33 47.73
N PRO A 101 -11.50 13.81 48.91
CA PRO A 101 -12.47 13.35 49.88
C PRO A 101 -13.31 14.55 50.29
N GLU A 102 -14.62 14.46 50.06
CA GLU A 102 -15.60 15.40 50.57
C GLU A 102 -15.48 15.37 52.10
N ALA A 103 -14.82 16.37 52.68
CA ALA A 103 -14.70 16.51 54.12
C ALA A 103 -16.11 16.84 54.65
N VAL A 104 -16.83 15.80 55.06
CA VAL A 104 -18.09 15.92 55.79
C VAL A 104 -17.74 16.57 57.14
N SER A 105 -17.95 17.89 57.25
CA SER A 105 -17.95 18.57 58.55
C SER A 105 -19.18 18.11 59.31
N ILE A 106 -18.95 17.35 60.38
CA ILE A 106 -19.96 17.11 61.41
C ILE A 106 -19.79 18.26 62.41
N ASP A 107 -20.72 19.22 62.37
CA ASP A 107 -20.83 20.23 63.43
C ASP A 107 -21.24 19.53 64.74
N ALA A 108 -20.52 19.85 65.81
CA ALA A 108 -20.66 19.31 67.16
C ALA A 108 -21.67 20.09 68.01
#